data_AF-A0A960FPA3-F1
#
_entry.id   AF-A0A960FPA3-F1
#
_cell.length_a   1.000
_cell.length_b   1.000
_cell.length_c   1.000
_cell.angle_alpha   90.00
_cell.angle_beta   90.00
_cell.angle_gamma   90.00
#
_symmetry.space_group_name_H-M   'P 1'
#
loop_
_entity.id
_entity.type
_entity.pdbx_description
1 polymer ?
#
loop_
_entity_poly.entity_id
_entity_poly.type
_entity_poly.pdbx_seq_one_letter_code
_entity_poly.pdbx_strand_id
1 'polypeptide(L)'
;IETMAPTTMGRYGEMCGWTLAKAHARSGDPVAISAYLGAGTKFDVAVTAFARAYATQNELDHAALVAAIADGRLAAEDEPR
;
A
#
# COMPACT_ATOMS: atom_id res chain seq x y z
N ILE A 1 7.06 -4.22 11.67
CA ILE A 1 7.46 -4.02 10.27
C ILE A 1 8.68 -3.13 10.24
N GLU A 2 8.63 -1.96 10.88
CA GLU A 2 9.74 -0.96 10.88
C GLU A 2 11.11 -1.42 11.41
N THR A 3 11.19 -2.57 12.10
CA THR A 3 12.45 -3.14 12.61
C THR A 3 12.97 -4.33 11.78
N MET A 4 12.32 -4.68 10.67
CA MET A 4 12.71 -5.83 9.86
C MET A 4 14.00 -5.56 9.08
N ALA A 5 14.90 -6.56 9.05
CA ALA A 5 16.04 -6.53 8.15
C ALA A 5 15.58 -6.45 6.68
N PRO A 6 16.32 -5.79 5.78
CA PRO A 6 15.89 -5.54 4.39
C PRO A 6 15.49 -6.82 3.63
N THR A 7 16.20 -7.93 3.85
CA THR A 7 15.90 -9.22 3.22
C THR A 7 14.56 -9.80 3.68
N THR A 8 14.28 -9.70 4.98
CA THR A 8 13.00 -10.12 5.56
C THR A 8 11.87 -9.23 5.08
N MET A 9 12.08 -7.91 5.02
CA MET A 9 11.11 -6.96 4.49
C MET A 9 10.75 -7.29 3.03
N GLY A 10 11.74 -7.59 2.19
CA GLY A 10 11.50 -7.97 0.79
C GLY A 10 10.63 -9.21 0.65
N ARG A 11 10.93 -10.27 1.41
CA ARG A 11 10.12 -11.50 1.42
C ARG A 11 8.71 -11.28 1.95
N TYR A 12 8.58 -10.43 2.98
CA TYR A 12 7.28 -10.06 3.53
C TYR A 12 6.44 -9.34 2.47
N GLY A 13 7.02 -8.38 1.74
CA GLY A 13 6.38 -7.68 0.63
C GLY A 13 5.90 -8.62 -0.48
N GLU A 14 6.73 -9.60 -0.86
CA GLU A 14 6.35 -10.63 -1.85
C GLU A 14 5.12 -11.45 -1.41
N MET A 15 5.12 -11.91 -0.16
CA MET A 15 4.00 -12.68 0.40
C MET A 15 2.70 -11.84 0.48
N CYS A 16 2.81 -10.57 0.88
CA CYS A 16 1.68 -9.64 0.89
C CYS A 16 1.13 -9.42 -0.52
N GLY A 17 2.00 -9.17 -1.50
CA GLY A 17 1.62 -9.00 -2.90
C GLY A 17 0.86 -10.20 -3.45
N TRP A 18 1.37 -11.41 -3.19
CA TRP A 18 0.71 -12.65 -3.63
C TRP A 18 -0.66 -12.85 -2.99
N THR A 19 -0.78 -12.55 -1.69
CA THR A 19 -2.04 -12.65 -0.95
C THR A 19 -3.09 -11.68 -1.48
N LEU A 20 -2.70 -10.41 -1.72
CA LEU A 20 -3.59 -9.39 -2.28
C LEU A 20 -4.05 -9.75 -3.70
N ALA A 21 -3.13 -10.23 -4.55
CA ALA A 21 -3.47 -10.66 -5.90
C ALA A 21 -4.54 -11.78 -5.89
N LYS A 22 -4.39 -12.76 -5.00
CA LYS A 22 -5.40 -13.83 -4.82
C LYS A 22 -6.73 -13.31 -4.31
N ALA A 23 -6.72 -12.38 -3.36
CA ALA A 23 -7.95 -11.80 -2.81
C ALA A 23 -8.74 -11.02 -3.88
N HIS A 24 -8.06 -10.20 -4.69
CA HIS A 24 -8.69 -9.43 -5.78
C HIS A 24 -9.14 -10.32 -6.95
N ALA A 25 -8.40 -11.39 -7.26
CA ALA A 25 -8.82 -12.37 -8.26
C ALA A 25 -10.11 -13.13 -7.87
N ARG A 26 -10.50 -13.13 -6.59
CA ARG A 26 -11.72 -13.79 -6.11
C ARG A 26 -13.01 -13.06 -6.53
N SER A 27 -12.93 -11.77 -6.87
CA SER A 27 -14.07 -10.97 -7.33
C SER A 27 -14.13 -10.80 -8.86
N GLY A 28 -13.28 -11.46 -9.63
CA GLY A 28 -13.26 -11.39 -11.10
C GLY A 28 -12.83 -12.71 -11.75
N ASP A 29 -12.81 -12.77 -13.09
CA ASP A 29 -12.26 -13.92 -13.82
C ASP A 29 -10.73 -13.82 -13.86
N PRO A 30 -9.99 -14.70 -13.14
CA PRO A 30 -8.53 -14.63 -13.06
C PRO A 30 -7.85 -14.84 -14.43
N VAL A 31 -8.46 -15.60 -15.34
CA VAL A 31 -7.93 -15.84 -16.69
C VAL A 31 -8.05 -14.56 -17.51
N ALA A 32 -9.22 -13.90 -17.45
CA ALA A 32 -9.43 -12.64 -18.16
C ALA A 32 -8.51 -11.52 -17.64
N ILE A 33 -8.33 -11.42 -16.32
CA ILE A 33 -7.41 -10.45 -15.71
C ILE A 33 -5.97 -10.74 -16.14
N SER A 34 -5.52 -12.00 -16.08
CA SER A 34 -4.18 -12.38 -16.52
C SER A 34 -3.96 -12.10 -18.01
N ALA A 35 -4.94 -12.38 -18.87
CA ALA A 35 -4.85 -12.11 -20.29
C ALA A 35 -4.75 -10.60 -20.59
N TYR A 36 -5.51 -9.78 -19.87
CA TYR A 36 -5.46 -8.32 -19.99
C TYR A 36 -4.10 -7.74 -19.59
N LEU A 37 -3.51 -8.24 -18.49
CA LEU A 37 -2.18 -7.81 -18.03
C LEU A 37 -1.06 -8.32 -18.97
N GLY A 38 -1.24 -9.50 -19.55
CA GLY A 38 -0.26 -10.15 -20.41
C GLY A 38 0.99 -10.61 -19.65
N ALA A 39 2.05 -10.93 -20.39
CA ALA A 39 3.32 -11.42 -19.84
C ALA A 39 4.40 -10.32 -19.69
N GLY A 40 4.02 -9.05 -19.87
CA GLY A 40 4.95 -7.91 -19.82
C GLY A 40 5.04 -7.29 -18.42
N THR A 41 6.11 -6.54 -18.17
CA THR A 41 6.38 -5.91 -16.87
C THR A 41 5.75 -4.53 -16.69
N LYS A 42 4.96 -4.05 -17.67
CA LYS A 42 4.42 -2.68 -17.68
C LYS A 42 3.55 -2.41 -16.47
N PHE A 43 2.69 -3.37 -16.11
CA PHE A 43 1.84 -3.26 -14.93
C PHE A 43 2.66 -3.24 -13.65
N ASP A 44 3.61 -4.17 -13.50
CA ASP A 44 4.49 -4.24 -12.32
C ASP A 44 5.24 -2.94 -12.09
N VAL A 45 5.80 -2.35 -13.16
CA VAL A 45 6.49 -1.05 -13.09
C VAL A 45 5.52 0.06 -12.67
N ALA A 46 4.34 0.14 -13.29
CA ALA A 46 3.35 1.16 -12.99
C ALA A 46 2.82 1.07 -11.56
N VAL A 47 2.44 -0.13 -11.10
CA VAL A 47 1.89 -0.32 -9.75
C VAL A 47 2.96 -0.11 -8.68
N THR A 48 4.22 -0.48 -8.95
CA THR A 48 5.31 -0.23 -8.00
C THR A 48 5.64 1.27 -7.91
N ALA A 49 5.61 1.99 -9.04
CA ALA A 49 5.78 3.44 -9.05
C ALA A 49 4.65 4.15 -8.29
N PHE A 50 3.40 3.74 -8.53
CA PHE A 50 2.24 4.22 -7.79
C PHE A 50 2.39 3.96 -6.29
N ALA A 51 2.73 2.73 -5.88
CA ALA A 51 2.87 2.37 -4.47
C ALA A 51 3.93 3.23 -3.75
N ARG A 52 5.06 3.51 -4.41
CA ARG A 52 6.09 4.42 -3.86
C ARG A 52 5.56 5.84 -3.69
N ALA A 53 4.93 6.40 -4.72
CA ALA A 53 4.37 7.75 -4.64
C ALA A 53 3.28 7.86 -3.56
N TYR A 54 2.44 6.82 -3.45
CA TYR A 54 1.37 6.76 -2.46
C TYR A 54 1.91 6.65 -1.03
N ALA A 55 3.00 5.90 -0.81
CA ALA A 55 3.66 5.86 0.49
C ALA A 55 4.16 7.24 0.93
N THR A 56 4.84 7.97 0.03
CA THR A 56 5.26 9.36 0.30
C THR A 56 4.07 10.28 0.56
N GLN A 57 3.00 10.16 -0.23
CA GLN A 57 1.79 10.96 -0.02
C GLN A 57 1.17 10.69 1.36
N ASN A 58 1.07 9.43 1.78
CA ASN A 58 0.56 9.05 3.10
C ASN A 58 1.40 9.66 4.24
N GLU A 59 2.73 9.68 4.12
CA GLU A 59 3.60 10.30 5.12
C GLU A 59 3.34 11.81 5.23
N LEU A 60 3.19 12.50 4.09
CA LEU A 60 2.88 13.93 4.03
C LEU A 60 1.49 14.23 4.61
N ASP A 61 0.49 13.42 4.26
CA ASP A 61 -0.88 13.58 4.75
C ASP A 61 -0.97 13.32 6.25
N HIS A 62 -0.25 12.32 6.76
CA HIS A 62 -0.14 12.07 8.19
C HIS A 62 0.51 13.25 8.92
N ALA A 63 1.60 13.80 8.39
CA ALA A 63 2.25 14.99 8.97
C ALA A 63 1.30 16.20 8.98
N ALA A 64 0.56 16.41 7.89
CA ALA A 64 -0.42 17.49 7.77
C ALA A 64 -1.59 17.32 8.77
N LEU A 65 -2.05 16.08 8.96
CA LEU A 65 -3.08 15.74 9.94
C LEU A 65 -2.61 16.06 11.36
N VAL A 66 -1.42 15.61 11.74
CA VAL A 66 -0.84 15.87 13.07
C VAL A 66 -0.66 17.37 13.31
N ALA A 67 -0.18 18.13 12.31
CA ALA A 67 -0.07 19.58 12.42
C ALA A 67 -1.44 20.25 12.60
N ALA A 68 -2.46 19.80 11.87
CA ALA A 68 -3.82 20.34 12.00
C ALA A 68 -4.43 20.07 13.38
N ILE A 69 -4.11 18.93 14.01
CA ILE A 69 -4.48 18.63 15.40
C ILE A 69 -3.76 19.56 16.37
N ALA A 70 -2.44 19.72 16.20
CA ALA A 70 -1.62 20.58 17.07
C ALA A 70 -2.06 22.06 17.02
N ASP A 71 -2.46 22.53 15.85
CA ASP A 71 -2.99 23.89 15.63
C ASP A 71 -4.44 24.05 16.13
N GLY A 72 -5.08 22.99 16.63
CA GLY A 72 -6.48 23.00 17.09
C GLY A 72 -7.51 23.11 15.96
N ARG A 73 -7.11 22.95 14.70
CA ARG A 73 -8.01 22.98 13.53
C ARG A 73 -8.82 21.69 13.39
N LEU A 74 -8.29 20.58 13.90
CA LEU A 74 -8.97 19.29 13.98
C LEU A 74 -8.95 18.78 15.42
N ALA A 75 -10.06 18.19 15.86
CA ALA A 75 -10.12 17.49 17.13
C ALA A 75 -9.52 16.09 16.96
N ALA A 76 -8.67 15.68 17.92
CA ALA A 76 -8.28 14.30 18.09
C ALA A 76 -9.08 13.73 19.27
N GLU A 77 -9.74 12.60 19.07
CA GLU A 77 -10.35 11.87 20.18
C GLU A 77 -9.33 10.92 20.79
N ASP A 78 -9.15 11.00 22.11
CA ASP A 78 -8.44 9.96 22.84
C ASP A 78 -9.36 8.75 22.97
N GLU A 79 -9.03 7.66 22.30
CA GLU A 79 -9.76 6.40 22.48
C GLU A 79 -9.61 5.96 23.95
N PRO A 80 -10.72 5.78 24.70
CA PRO A 80 -10.64 5.40 26.11
C PRO A 80 -10.04 3.99 26.21
N ARG A 81 -8.94 3.89 26.98
CA ARG A 81 -8.19 2.66 27.22
C ARG A 81 -9.01 1.57 27.90
#